data_AF-A0A6A5SAE5-F1
#
_entry.id   AF-A0A6A5SAE5-F1
#
_cell.length_a   1.000
_cell.length_b   1.000
_cell.length_c   1.000
_cell.angle_alpha   90.00
_cell.angle_beta   90.00
_cell.angle_gamma   90.00
#
_symmetry.space_group_name_H-M   'P 1'
#
loop_
_entity.id
_entity.type
_entity.pdbx_description
1 polymer ?
#
loop_
_entity_poly.entity_id
_entity_poly.type
_entity_poly.pdbx_seq_one_letter_code
_entity_poly.pdbx_strand_id
1 'polypeptide(L)'
;MDHFSMLPSGWIPKDGLDFFSHFLQTLKNRWLQVCDLADHHLTDCRLNQLREKGESRELIPRLAQNARTWTELRRTLKGHVITAENFANEYCYRHNGNRIRHDIKHLIPHFAAEVGARIDNLDQNVRDILQLEFAWVSINEAHRSTSLATSMKRLSWVTFIFLPAMFASV
;
A
#
# COMPACT_ATOMS: atom_id res chain seq x y z
N MET A 1 7.21 23.64 39.80
CA MET A 1 7.71 23.12 38.50
C MET A 1 6.51 22.53 37.81
N ASP A 2 5.95 23.25 36.85
CA ASP A 2 4.68 22.88 36.23
C ASP A 2 4.96 21.96 35.04
N HIS A 3 4.31 20.80 35.03
CA HIS A 3 4.39 19.83 33.94
C HIS A 3 3.10 19.92 33.13
N PHE A 4 3.14 20.68 32.03
CA PHE A 4 2.01 20.79 31.10
C PHE A 4 1.97 19.55 30.20
N SER A 5 0.88 18.79 30.31
CA SER A 5 0.58 17.66 29.43
C SER A 5 0.20 18.18 28.04
N MET A 6 0.89 17.73 26.99
CA MET A 6 0.61 18.05 25.59
C MET A 6 -0.41 17.10 24.92
N LEU A 7 -1.17 16.32 25.71
CA LEU A 7 -2.20 15.42 25.16
C LEU A 7 -3.55 16.14 24.98
N PRO A 8 -4.30 15.90 23.89
CA PRO A 8 -5.49 16.69 23.53
C PRO A 8 -6.68 16.56 24.49
N SER A 9 -6.70 15.53 25.33
CA SER A 9 -7.70 15.32 26.38
C SER A 9 -7.08 15.61 27.74
N GLY A 10 -7.50 16.69 28.40
CA GLY A 10 -7.05 17.11 29.74
C GLY A 10 -7.50 16.20 30.88
N TRP A 11 -7.55 14.89 30.66
CA TRP A 11 -7.92 13.88 31.64
C TRP A 11 -6.67 13.31 32.31
N ILE A 12 -6.57 13.42 33.64
CA ILE A 12 -5.49 12.78 34.41
C ILE A 12 -5.80 11.28 34.49
N PRO A 13 -4.93 10.40 33.97
CA PRO A 13 -5.17 8.96 33.99
C PRO A 13 -5.30 8.42 35.41
N LYS A 14 -6.22 7.48 35.62
CA LYS A 14 -6.47 6.86 36.93
C LYS A 14 -5.31 5.96 37.38
N ASP A 15 -4.63 5.33 36.43
CA ASP A 15 -3.44 4.51 36.62
C ASP A 15 -2.60 4.44 35.32
N GLY A 16 -1.49 3.71 35.34
CA GLY A 16 -0.63 3.56 34.16
C GLY A 16 -1.28 2.78 33.01
N LEU A 17 -2.25 1.92 33.31
CA LEU A 17 -3.03 1.19 32.29
C LEU A 17 -4.02 2.12 31.58
N ASP A 18 -4.66 3.02 32.32
CA ASP A 18 -5.52 4.06 31.78
C ASP A 18 -4.73 4.96 30.85
N PHE A 19 -3.54 5.43 31.26
CA PHE A 19 -2.64 6.19 30.38
C PHE A 19 -2.26 5.41 29.11
N PHE A 20 -1.90 4.14 29.28
CA PHE A 20 -1.52 3.28 28.16
C PHE A 20 -2.68 3.07 27.18
N SER A 21 -3.91 2.97 27.66
CA SER A 21 -5.10 2.87 26.79
C SER A 21 -5.30 4.12 25.94
N HIS A 22 -5.12 5.32 26.51
CA HIS A 22 -5.17 6.59 25.78
C HIS A 22 -4.03 6.70 24.74
N PHE A 23 -2.83 6.24 25.11
CA PHE A 23 -1.71 6.14 24.17
C PHE A 23 -2.03 5.22 22.99
N LEU A 24 -2.58 4.02 23.23
CA LEU A 24 -2.96 3.09 22.18
C LEU A 24 -4.04 3.66 21.25
N GLN A 25 -5.02 4.38 21.78
CA GLN A 25 -6.02 5.07 20.96
C GLN A 25 -5.39 6.16 20.10
N THR A 26 -4.45 6.93 20.64
CA THR A 26 -3.72 7.96 19.88
C THR A 26 -2.88 7.35 18.77
N LEU A 27 -2.17 6.27 19.08
CA LEU A 27 -1.39 5.50 18.12
C LEU A 27 -2.29 4.93 17.02
N LYS A 28 -3.47 4.40 17.37
CA LYS A 28 -4.48 3.94 16.41
C LYS A 28 -4.88 5.05 15.45
N ASN A 29 -5.27 6.21 15.97
CA ASN A 29 -5.68 7.33 15.14
C ASN A 29 -4.57 7.77 14.19
N ARG A 30 -3.32 7.74 14.65
CA ARG A 30 -2.17 8.05 13.80
C ARG A 30 -1.98 7.02 12.69
N TRP A 31 -2.15 5.74 12.98
CA TRP A 31 -2.15 4.67 11.96
C TRP A 31 -3.25 4.85 10.93
N LEU A 32 -4.47 5.17 11.37
CA LEU A 32 -5.60 5.41 10.47
C LEU A 32 -5.32 6.60 9.54
N GLN A 33 -4.75 7.70 10.05
CA GLN A 33 -4.32 8.83 9.23
C GLN A 33 -3.29 8.42 8.15
N VAL A 34 -2.32 7.56 8.51
CA VAL A 34 -1.36 7.04 7.54
C VAL A 34 -2.07 6.20 6.46
N CYS A 35 -3.05 5.38 6.85
CA CYS A 35 -3.85 4.60 5.91
C CYS A 35 -4.72 5.49 5.00
N ASP A 36 -5.25 6.60 5.52
CA ASP A 36 -6.04 7.53 4.73
C ASP A 36 -5.18 8.25 3.69
N LEU A 37 -3.98 8.71 4.07
CA LEU A 37 -3.02 9.30 3.13
C LEU A 37 -2.60 8.31 2.03
N ALA A 38 -2.39 7.05 2.42
CA ALA A 38 -2.10 5.96 1.51
C ALA A 38 -3.24 5.72 0.50
N ASP A 39 -4.48 5.73 0.97
CA ASP A 39 -5.67 5.52 0.15
C ASP A 39 -5.84 6.63 -0.90
N HIS A 40 -5.63 7.88 -0.50
CA HIS A 40 -5.60 9.02 -1.44
C HIS A 40 -4.51 8.85 -2.50
N HIS A 41 -3.31 8.44 -2.09
CA HIS A 41 -2.21 8.18 -3.03
C HIS A 41 -2.54 7.06 -4.04
N LEU A 42 -3.20 5.99 -3.60
CA LEU A 42 -3.63 4.91 -4.49
C LEU A 42 -4.76 5.36 -5.43
N THR A 43 -5.65 6.22 -4.96
CA THR A 43 -6.69 6.84 -5.80
C THR A 43 -6.05 7.65 -6.93
N ASP A 44 -5.02 8.44 -6.64
CA ASP A 44 -4.28 9.18 -7.67
C ASP A 44 -3.55 8.23 -8.64
N CYS A 45 -2.95 7.14 -8.14
CA CYS A 45 -2.37 6.12 -8.99
C CYS A 45 -3.39 5.51 -9.94
N ARG A 46 -4.60 5.21 -9.44
CA ARG A 46 -5.70 4.66 -10.22
C ARG A 46 -6.21 5.65 -11.28
N LEU A 47 -6.32 6.93 -10.95
CA LEU A 47 -6.71 7.96 -11.92
C LEU A 47 -5.67 8.08 -13.05
N ASN A 48 -4.38 8.07 -12.70
CA ASN A 48 -3.30 8.10 -13.69
C ASN A 48 -3.33 6.87 -14.60
N GLN A 49 -3.53 5.68 -14.02
CA GLN A 49 -3.71 4.44 -14.76
C GLN A 49 -4.82 4.54 -15.82
N LEU A 50 -6.00 5.04 -15.42
CA LEU A 50 -7.15 5.17 -16.33
C LEU A 50 -6.93 6.18 -17.45
N ARG A 51 -6.09 7.20 -17.20
CA ARG A 51 -5.72 8.21 -18.20
C ARG A 51 -4.69 7.67 -19.19
N GLU A 52 -3.66 6.99 -18.69
CA GLU A 52 -2.51 6.55 -19.49
C GLU A 52 -2.74 5.19 -20.16
N LYS A 53 -3.66 4.35 -19.65
CA LYS A 53 -4.12 3.10 -20.29
C LYS A 53 -2.98 2.18 -20.75
N GLY A 54 -1.99 1.93 -19.89
CA GLY A 54 -0.86 1.06 -20.22
C GLY A 54 0.33 1.76 -20.90
N GLU A 55 0.28 3.08 -21.12
CA GLU A 55 1.41 3.85 -21.65
C GLU A 55 2.38 4.31 -20.55
N SER A 56 2.00 4.18 -19.28
CA SER A 56 2.81 4.63 -18.15
C SER A 56 3.99 3.72 -17.88
N ARG A 57 5.21 4.24 -18.04
CA ARG A 57 6.43 3.50 -17.69
C ARG A 57 6.71 3.45 -16.19
N GLU A 58 6.21 4.44 -15.45
CA GLU A 58 6.54 4.64 -14.02
C GLU A 58 5.49 4.04 -13.08
N LEU A 59 4.28 3.74 -13.57
CA LEU A 59 3.20 3.26 -12.72
C LEU A 59 3.51 1.89 -12.10
N ILE A 60 4.00 0.93 -12.88
CA ILE A 60 4.34 -0.41 -12.37
C ILE A 60 5.46 -0.34 -11.31
N PRO A 61 6.62 0.32 -11.55
CA PRO A 61 7.63 0.52 -10.51
C PRO A 61 7.10 1.19 -9.24
N ARG A 62 6.28 2.23 -9.39
CA ARG A 62 5.67 2.94 -8.26
C ARG A 62 4.75 2.02 -7.43
N LEU A 63 3.91 1.23 -8.09
CA LEU A 63 3.02 0.28 -7.41
C LEU A 63 3.80 -0.85 -6.73
N ALA A 64 4.89 -1.34 -7.33
CA ALA A 64 5.78 -2.31 -6.70
C ALA A 64 6.44 -1.73 -5.43
N GLN A 65 6.87 -0.46 -5.47
CA GLN A 65 7.38 0.24 -4.30
C GLN A 65 6.31 0.39 -3.22
N ASN A 66 5.07 0.71 -3.60
CA ASN A 66 3.94 0.78 -2.66
C ASN A 66 3.70 -0.57 -1.97
N ALA A 67 3.69 -1.69 -2.71
CA ALA A 67 3.54 -3.03 -2.13
C ALA A 67 4.64 -3.36 -1.10
N ARG A 68 5.88 -2.95 -1.38
CA ARG A 68 6.98 -3.06 -0.42
C ARG A 68 6.70 -2.23 0.84
N THR A 69 6.31 -0.97 0.69
CA THR A 69 5.98 -0.09 1.81
C THR A 69 4.83 -0.64 2.66
N TRP A 70 3.78 -1.20 2.07
CA TRP A 70 2.69 -1.84 2.82
C TRP A 70 3.16 -3.05 3.63
N THR A 71 4.07 -3.84 3.07
CA THR A 71 4.69 -4.97 3.78
C THR A 71 5.52 -4.50 4.97
N GLU A 72 6.29 -3.41 4.81
CA GLU A 72 7.05 -2.79 5.90
C GLU A 72 6.13 -2.23 6.99
N LEU A 73 5.04 -1.56 6.62
CA LEU A 73 4.03 -1.06 7.57
C LEU A 73 3.36 -2.19 8.34
N ARG A 74 3.01 -3.30 7.68
CA ARG A 74 2.45 -4.50 8.33
C ARG A 74 3.43 -5.09 9.35
N ARG A 75 4.73 -5.15 9.02
CA ARG A 75 5.77 -5.58 9.95
C ARG A 75 5.86 -4.65 11.16
N THR A 76 5.83 -3.34 10.94
CA THR A 76 5.89 -2.33 12.00
C THR A 76 4.66 -2.40 12.92
N LEU A 77 3.45 -2.54 12.37
CA LEU A 77 2.23 -2.74 13.15
C LEU A 77 2.35 -3.97 14.06
N LYS A 78 2.79 -5.10 13.50
CA LYS A 78 3.00 -6.33 14.29
C LYS A 78 4.01 -6.12 15.41
N GLY A 79 5.09 -5.39 15.15
CA GLY A 79 6.08 -5.02 16.17
C GLY A 79 5.48 -4.18 17.30
N HIS A 80 4.65 -3.18 16.97
CA HIS A 80 3.94 -2.36 17.95
C HIS A 80 2.96 -3.19 18.79
N VAL A 81 2.21 -4.10 18.18
CA VAL A 81 1.26 -4.99 18.88
C VAL A 81 1.99 -5.87 19.89
N ILE A 82 3.06 -6.55 19.47
CA ILE A 82 3.87 -7.39 20.38
C ILE A 82 4.45 -6.55 21.53
N THR A 83 4.97 -5.35 21.23
CA THR A 83 5.53 -4.45 22.24
C THR A 83 4.45 -4.00 23.23
N ALA A 84 3.25 -3.69 22.73
CA ALA A 84 2.10 -3.28 23.55
C ALA A 84 1.61 -4.42 24.46
N GLU A 85 1.52 -5.64 23.94
CA GLU A 85 1.16 -6.83 24.72
C GLU A 85 2.18 -7.10 25.83
N ASN A 86 3.47 -7.07 25.50
CA ASN A 86 4.55 -7.25 26.47
C ASN A 86 4.51 -6.20 27.57
N PHE A 87 4.29 -4.92 27.22
CA PHE A 87 4.15 -3.85 28.18
C PHE A 87 2.96 -4.06 29.11
N ALA A 88 1.79 -4.38 28.56
CA ALA A 88 0.58 -4.62 29.34
C ALA A 88 0.76 -5.78 30.33
N ASN A 89 1.38 -6.87 29.89
CA ASN A 89 1.67 -8.03 30.73
C ASN A 89 2.63 -7.68 31.87
N GLU A 90 3.75 -7.03 31.56
CA GLU A 90 4.77 -6.66 32.56
C GLU A 90 4.20 -5.68 33.60
N TYR A 91 3.43 -4.69 33.15
CA TYR A 91 2.78 -3.75 34.07
C TYR A 91 1.80 -4.45 35.01
N CYS A 92 0.97 -5.36 34.48
CA CYS A 92 -0.01 -6.09 35.29
C CYS A 92 0.65 -7.03 36.30
N TYR A 93 1.76 -7.66 35.92
CA TYR A 93 2.56 -8.49 36.82
C TYR A 93 3.10 -7.66 38.00
N ARG A 94 3.65 -6.48 37.74
CA ARG A 94 4.30 -5.64 38.77
C ARG A 94 3.33 -4.85 39.65
N HIS A 95 2.21 -4.38 39.09
CA HIS A 95 1.38 -3.37 39.76
C HIS A 95 -0.08 -3.76 39.98
N ASN A 96 -0.57 -4.83 39.34
CA ASN A 96 -2.02 -5.12 39.32
C ASN A 96 -2.37 -6.57 39.70
N GLY A 97 -1.53 -7.21 40.52
CA GLY A 97 -1.78 -8.56 41.03
C GLY A 97 -1.95 -9.62 39.95
N ASN A 98 -1.24 -9.46 38.82
CA ASN A 98 -1.27 -10.36 37.66
C ASN A 98 -2.64 -10.45 36.94
N ARG A 99 -3.50 -9.44 37.08
CA ARG A 99 -4.79 -9.36 36.35
C ARG A 99 -4.77 -8.23 35.33
N ILE A 100 -4.75 -8.60 34.05
CA ILE A 100 -4.93 -7.66 32.95
C ILE A 100 -6.37 -7.16 32.95
N ARG A 101 -6.54 -5.84 32.91
CA ARG A 101 -7.85 -5.20 32.76
C ARG A 101 -8.48 -5.67 31.45
N HIS A 102 -9.71 -6.15 31.52
CA HIS A 102 -10.46 -6.66 30.36
C HIS A 102 -10.41 -5.68 29.18
N ASP A 103 -10.53 -4.38 29.47
CA ASP A 103 -10.49 -3.29 28.49
C ASP A 103 -9.20 -3.33 27.64
N ILE A 104 -8.03 -3.50 28.24
CA ILE A 104 -6.75 -3.54 27.52
C ILE A 104 -6.55 -4.84 26.77
N LYS A 105 -7.01 -5.96 27.36
CA LYS A 105 -6.95 -7.28 26.73
C LYS A 105 -7.66 -7.31 25.38
N HIS A 106 -8.73 -6.54 25.22
CA HIS A 106 -9.46 -6.41 23.96
C HIS A 106 -9.01 -5.22 23.11
N LEU A 107 -8.50 -4.15 23.72
CA LEU A 107 -8.08 -2.95 23.00
C LEU A 107 -6.91 -3.21 22.04
N ILE A 108 -5.88 -3.97 22.46
CA ILE A 108 -4.71 -4.23 21.61
C ILE A 108 -5.08 -5.08 20.39
N PRO A 109 -5.78 -6.23 20.53
CA PRO A 109 -6.23 -7.00 19.37
C PRO A 109 -7.19 -6.22 18.46
N HIS A 110 -8.08 -5.43 19.04
CA HIS A 110 -9.01 -4.61 18.26
C HIS A 110 -8.28 -3.54 17.43
N PHE A 111 -7.32 -2.82 18.04
CA PHE A 111 -6.42 -1.91 17.35
C PHE A 111 -5.68 -2.59 16.19
N ALA A 112 -5.11 -3.77 16.44
CA ALA A 112 -4.37 -4.53 15.45
C ALA A 112 -5.25 -4.95 14.27
N ALA A 113 -6.46 -5.44 14.56
CA ALA A 113 -7.41 -5.89 13.56
C ALA A 113 -7.92 -4.74 12.69
N GLU A 114 -8.26 -3.60 13.29
CA GLU A 114 -8.79 -2.43 12.57
C GLU A 114 -7.74 -1.83 11.62
N VAL A 115 -6.52 -1.59 12.12
CA VAL A 115 -5.43 -1.05 11.28
C VAL A 115 -4.96 -2.10 10.27
N GLY A 116 -4.88 -3.36 10.67
CA GLY A 116 -4.51 -4.48 9.80
C GLY A 116 -5.44 -4.58 8.59
N ALA A 117 -6.75 -4.52 8.82
CA ALA A 117 -7.76 -4.55 7.75
C ALA A 117 -7.61 -3.38 6.76
N ARG A 118 -7.24 -2.18 7.25
CA ARG A 118 -6.95 -1.03 6.38
C ARG A 118 -5.72 -1.27 5.50
N ILE A 119 -4.63 -1.80 6.08
CA ILE A 119 -3.41 -2.13 5.33
C ILE A 119 -3.69 -3.24 4.31
N ASP A 120 -4.50 -4.23 4.65
CA ASP A 120 -4.87 -5.32 3.75
C ASP A 120 -5.70 -4.83 2.55
N ASN A 121 -6.60 -3.87 2.78
CA ASN A 121 -7.33 -3.20 1.70
C ASN A 121 -6.38 -2.45 0.75
N LEU A 122 -5.42 -1.69 1.29
CA LEU A 122 -4.41 -0.99 0.50
C LEU A 122 -3.56 -1.96 -0.34
N ASP A 123 -3.15 -3.10 0.22
CA ASP A 123 -2.39 -4.13 -0.50
C ASP A 123 -3.23 -4.76 -1.63
N GLN A 124 -4.52 -5.04 -1.37
CA GLN A 124 -5.44 -5.54 -2.38
C GLN A 124 -5.61 -4.53 -3.53
N ASN A 125 -5.84 -3.25 -3.21
CA ASN A 125 -5.97 -2.20 -4.22
C ASN A 125 -4.73 -2.09 -5.11
N VAL A 126 -3.52 -2.19 -4.54
CA VAL A 126 -2.28 -2.19 -5.35
C VAL A 126 -2.25 -3.36 -6.32
N ARG A 127 -2.61 -4.57 -5.86
CA ARG A 127 -2.64 -5.77 -6.72
C ARG A 127 -3.65 -5.62 -7.85
N ASP A 128 -4.83 -5.09 -7.56
CA ASP A 128 -5.89 -4.89 -8.56
C ASP A 128 -5.47 -3.87 -9.62
N ILE A 129 -4.84 -2.76 -9.20
CA ILE A 129 -4.30 -1.75 -10.13
C ILE A 129 -3.21 -2.39 -11.00
N LEU A 130 -2.27 -3.15 -10.42
CA LEU A 130 -1.20 -3.83 -11.17
C LEU A 130 -1.76 -4.80 -12.21
N GLN A 131 -2.73 -5.64 -11.83
CA GLN A 131 -3.34 -6.60 -12.74
C GLN A 131 -4.00 -5.91 -13.94
N LEU A 132 -4.74 -4.83 -13.68
CA LEU A 132 -5.38 -4.06 -14.74
C LEU A 132 -4.36 -3.35 -15.63
N GLU A 133 -3.23 -2.91 -15.08
CA GLU A 133 -2.19 -2.26 -15.88
C GLU A 133 -1.47 -3.25 -16.78
N PHE A 134 -1.18 -4.45 -16.29
CA PHE A 134 -0.63 -5.52 -17.14
C PHE A 134 -1.58 -5.87 -18.29
N ALA A 135 -2.90 -5.90 -18.05
CA ALA A 135 -3.87 -6.12 -19.12
C ALA A 135 -3.83 -5.00 -20.18
N TRP A 136 -3.75 -3.74 -19.77
CA TRP A 136 -3.62 -2.60 -20.68
C TRP A 136 -2.33 -2.63 -21.49
N VAL A 137 -1.18 -2.84 -20.82
CA VAL A 137 0.13 -2.96 -21.48
C VAL A 137 0.11 -4.08 -22.52
N SER A 138 -0.45 -5.25 -22.17
CA SER A 138 -0.55 -6.38 -23.09
C SER A 138 -1.39 -6.08 -24.33
N ILE A 139 -2.54 -5.42 -24.17
CA ILE A 139 -3.39 -4.97 -25.28
C ILE A 139 -2.62 -4.00 -26.18
N ASN A 140 -1.93 -3.03 -25.58
CA ASN A 140 -1.20 -2.02 -26.33
C ASN A 140 -0.02 -2.62 -27.12
N GLU A 141 0.73 -3.54 -26.50
CA GLU A 141 1.79 -4.28 -27.17
C GLU A 141 1.28 -5.15 -28.32
N ALA A 142 0.11 -5.78 -28.17
CA ALA A 142 -0.51 -6.57 -29.23
C ALA A 142 -0.91 -5.68 -30.43
N HIS A 143 -1.51 -4.51 -30.17
CA HIS A 143 -1.82 -3.53 -31.21
C HIS A 143 -0.54 -3.03 -31.91
N ARG A 144 0.49 -2.67 -31.15
CA ARG A 144 1.78 -2.23 -31.71
C ARG A 144 2.43 -3.32 -32.56
N SER A 145 2.42 -4.56 -32.10
CA SER A 145 2.97 -5.72 -32.82
C SER A 145 2.23 -5.98 -34.13
N THR A 146 0.90 -5.85 -34.13
CA THR A 146 0.07 -5.99 -35.33
C THR A 146 0.36 -4.89 -36.34
N SER A 147 0.53 -3.65 -35.87
CA SER A 147 0.94 -2.51 -36.70
C SER A 147 2.32 -2.70 -37.32
N LEU A 148 3.30 -3.15 -36.53
CA LEU A 148 4.65 -3.47 -36.99
C LEU A 148 4.63 -4.59 -38.04
N ALA A 149 3.90 -5.68 -37.78
CA ALA A 149 3.76 -6.78 -38.72
C ALA A 149 3.12 -6.32 -40.05
N THR A 150 2.13 -5.43 -39.99
CA THR A 150 1.49 -4.85 -41.18
C THR A 150 2.47 -3.98 -41.97
N SER A 151 3.25 -3.14 -41.28
CA SER A 151 4.29 -2.31 -41.89
C SER A 151 5.41 -3.15 -42.52
N MET A 152 5.85 -4.21 -41.84
CA MET A 152 6.83 -5.16 -42.36
C MET A 152 6.31 -5.86 -43.63
N LYS A 153 5.05 -6.33 -43.63
CA LYS A 153 4.45 -6.93 -44.83
C LYS A 153 4.47 -5.97 -46.01
N ARG A 154 4.12 -4.69 -45.80
CA ARG A 154 4.15 -3.65 -46.84
C ARG A 154 5.57 -3.42 -47.38
N LEU A 155 6.55 -3.30 -46.49
CA LEU A 155 7.94 -3.12 -46.87
C LEU A 155 8.46 -4.35 -47.65
N SER A 156 8.18 -5.56 -47.18
CA SER A 156 8.54 -6.79 -47.89
C SER A 156 7.93 -6.85 -49.28
N TRP A 157 6.67 -6.43 -49.45
CA TRP A 157 6.03 -6.36 -50.77
C TRP A 157 6.78 -5.40 -51.72
N VAL A 158 7.16 -4.21 -51.25
CA VAL A 158 7.93 -3.24 -52.04
C VAL A 158 9.28 -3.85 -52.43
N THR A 159 10.03 -4.39 -51.47
CA THR A 159 11.34 -4.99 -51.76
C THR A 159 11.22 -6.18 -52.72
N PHE A 160 10.21 -7.03 -52.55
CA PHE A 160 10.03 -8.22 -53.40
C PHE A 160 9.73 -7.87 -54.87
N ILE A 161 9.02 -6.77 -55.13
CA ILE A 161 8.70 -6.32 -56.50
C ILE A 161 9.88 -5.57 -57.12
N PHE A 162 10.43 -4.59 -56.40
CA PHE A 162 11.39 -3.65 -56.97
C PHE A 162 12.83 -4.18 -57.01
N LEU A 163 13.20 -5.07 -56.08
CA LEU A 163 14.57 -5.60 -56.05
C LEU A 163 14.89 -6.44 -57.30
N PRO A 164 14.07 -7.43 -57.73
CA PRO A 164 14.31 -8.15 -58.98
C PRO A 164 14.24 -7.26 -60.22
N ALA A 165 13.32 -6.29 -60.25
CA ALA A 165 13.19 -5.33 -61.36
C ALA A 165 14.45 -4.47 -61.51
N MET A 166 15.06 -4.01 -60.41
CA MET A 166 16.34 -3.31 -60.45
C MET A 166 17.46 -4.19 -61.03
N PHE A 167 17.53 -5.47 -60.64
CA PHE A 167 18.51 -6.40 -61.18
C PHE A 167 18.31 -6.71 -62.67
N ALA A 168 17.07 -6.67 -63.16
CA ALA A 168 16.75 -6.91 -64.57
C ALA A 168 16.93 -5.68 -65.48
N SER A 169 17.07 -4.47 -64.90
CA SER A 169 17.25 -3.21 -65.63
C SER A 169 18.73 -2.80 -65.85
N VAL A 170 19.67 -3.66 -65.44
CA VAL A 170 21.13 -3.47 -65.58
C VAL A 170 21.70 -4.40 -66.63
#